data_AF-A0A2T5HNS9-F1
#
_entry.id   AF-A0A2T5HNS9-F1
#
_cell.length_a   1.000
_cell.length_b   1.000
_cell.length_c   1.000
_cell.angle_alpha   90.00
_cell.angle_beta   90.00
_cell.angle_gamma   90.00
#
_symmetry.space_group_name_H-M   'P 1'
#
loop_
_entity.id
_entity.type
_entity.pdbx_description
1 polymer ?
#
loop_
_entity_poly.entity_id
_entity_poly.type
_entity_poly.pdbx_seq_one_letter_code
_entity_poly.pdbx_strand_id
1 'polypeptide(L)'
;MAKRRSPGQKRKLLIRVSMIVLAVVGLAAAYYIKGPEQVAAIQLVKQHNSAQATVASLEETEEEYRNLKGRKKTRTVYSLSYTYDVNGTRYEHDQSIGYGEYNALEGHETLEVWYAEGKPDSAKPQLIIENLAREDGLERALFDVAPKLIPALLVLNFILSLLFGREPKGKLPEGFYTENSWLDVEDDRLIVLDGSHVLSLSFDKKQRSKVQEIYQRGGLNGNFLEEILAKVETKRTLVDLNTVSKVTSEHYDDVIRLTYNDGGKDQTLSLEFLSATVKAHALQRIARALPATLNMNVEKLTRLQAARVALVVAVVSAGVAYYFLDHIWVVGLLGLLSLYALKVGVARLIDPTITTTFSGDAVASKLVVNG
;
A
#
# COMPACT_ATOMS: atom_id res chain seq x y z
N MET A 1 -16.33 -20.31 19.12
CA MET A 1 -15.02 -20.50 18.45
C MET A 1 -14.54 -19.15 17.91
N ALA A 2 -13.26 -18.80 18.09
CA ALA A 2 -12.72 -17.57 17.54
C ALA A 2 -12.62 -17.65 16.00
N LYS A 3 -13.01 -16.58 15.31
CA LYS A 3 -12.95 -16.46 13.84
C LYS A 3 -11.50 -16.64 13.35
N ARG A 4 -11.27 -17.64 12.48
CA ARG A 4 -9.94 -17.91 11.93
C ARG A 4 -9.63 -16.89 10.84
N ARG A 5 -8.46 -16.26 10.89
CA ARG A 5 -8.00 -15.29 9.88
C ARG A 5 -7.27 -16.01 8.74
N SER A 6 -7.51 -15.57 7.50
CA SER A 6 -6.72 -16.05 6.35
C SER A 6 -5.26 -15.62 6.50
N PRO A 7 -4.31 -16.33 5.86
CA PRO A 7 -2.90 -15.92 5.86
C PRO A 7 -2.69 -14.48 5.37
N GLY A 8 -3.39 -14.03 4.32
CA GLY A 8 -3.32 -12.64 3.87
C GLY A 8 -3.94 -11.65 4.85
N GLN A 9 -5.03 -12.00 5.54
CA GLN A 9 -5.55 -11.20 6.67
C GLN A 9 -4.52 -11.07 7.81
N LYS A 10 -3.78 -12.13 8.14
CA LYS A 10 -2.69 -12.09 9.14
C LYS A 10 -1.54 -11.19 8.69
N ARG A 11 -1.15 -11.23 7.43
CA ARG A 11 -0.09 -10.37 6.86
C ARG A 11 -0.49 -8.91 6.80
N LYS A 12 -1.69 -8.61 6.31
CA LYS A 12 -2.25 -7.26 6.32
C LYS A 12 -2.32 -6.70 7.74
N LEU A 13 -2.64 -7.53 8.74
CA LEU A 13 -2.54 -7.13 10.15
C LEU A 13 -1.10 -6.83 10.55
N LEU A 14 -0.14 -7.72 10.25
CA LEU A 14 1.26 -7.54 10.60
C LEU A 14 1.82 -6.24 9.99
N ILE A 15 1.55 -5.99 8.71
CA ILE A 15 1.93 -4.74 8.02
C ILE A 15 1.36 -3.54 8.77
N ARG A 16 0.06 -3.53 9.08
CA ARG A 16 -0.56 -2.42 9.84
C ARG A 16 0.08 -2.22 11.22
N VAL A 17 0.33 -3.29 11.96
CA VAL A 17 0.97 -3.22 13.27
C VAL A 17 2.38 -2.65 13.15
N SER A 18 3.17 -3.12 12.18
CA SER A 18 4.50 -2.57 11.90
C SER A 18 4.46 -1.07 11.59
N MET A 19 3.46 -0.61 10.83
CA MET A 19 3.29 0.82 10.52
C MET A 19 2.94 1.64 11.77
N ILE A 20 2.08 1.11 12.65
CA ILE A 20 1.77 1.77 13.93
C ILE A 20 3.02 1.87 14.80
N VAL A 21 3.80 0.79 14.91
CA VAL A 21 5.06 0.78 15.67
C VAL A 21 6.04 1.80 15.08
N LEU A 22 6.20 1.85 13.75
CA LEU A 22 7.05 2.83 13.08
C LEU A 22 6.58 4.27 13.31
N ALA A 23 5.27 4.52 13.35
CA ALA A 23 4.74 5.85 13.68
C ALA A 23 5.12 6.25 15.11
N VAL A 24 4.92 5.35 16.08
CA VAL A 24 5.29 5.60 17.49
C VAL A 24 6.79 5.84 17.63
N VAL A 25 7.63 5.02 17.00
CA VAL A 25 9.10 5.19 17.03
C VAL A 25 9.52 6.49 16.36
N GLY A 26 8.93 6.84 15.21
CA GLY A 26 9.25 8.09 14.52
C GLY A 26 8.85 9.33 15.31
N LEU A 27 7.69 9.31 15.97
CA LEU A 27 7.25 10.39 16.86
C LEU A 27 8.10 10.47 18.14
N ALA A 28 8.49 9.32 18.71
CA ALA A 28 9.40 9.29 19.86
C ALA A 28 10.78 9.84 19.48
N ALA A 29 11.31 9.49 18.30
CA ALA A 29 12.54 10.08 17.79
C ALA A 29 12.40 11.60 17.61
N ALA A 30 11.28 12.07 17.05
CA ALA A 30 11.01 13.51 16.95
C ALA A 30 10.85 14.20 18.31
N TYR A 31 10.40 13.50 19.35
CA TYR A 31 10.32 14.03 20.70
C TYR A 31 11.71 14.23 21.32
N TYR A 32 12.59 13.23 21.24
CA TYR A 32 13.89 13.25 21.89
C TYR A 32 15.01 13.93 21.08
N ILE A 33 14.95 13.87 19.75
CA ILE A 33 16.03 14.37 18.88
C ILE A 33 15.72 15.81 18.49
N LYS A 34 16.54 16.74 18.97
CA LYS A 34 16.45 18.15 18.61
C LYS A 34 16.68 18.34 17.12
N GLY A 35 15.76 19.04 16.45
CA GLY A 35 15.90 19.39 15.04
C GLY A 35 17.11 20.31 14.80
N PRO A 36 17.63 20.37 13.56
CA PRO A 36 18.79 21.20 13.23
C PRO A 36 18.55 22.69 13.53
N GLU A 37 17.33 23.18 13.32
CA GLU A 37 16.96 24.57 13.62
C GLU A 37 16.94 24.86 15.13
N GLN A 38 16.38 23.96 15.95
CA GLN A 38 16.43 24.08 17.40
C GLN A 38 17.87 23.99 17.93
N VAL A 39 18.71 23.12 17.36
CA VAL A 39 20.14 23.04 17.73
C VAL A 39 20.86 24.34 17.38
N ALA A 40 20.61 24.92 16.20
CA ALA A 40 21.16 26.21 15.81
C ALA A 40 20.68 27.35 16.73
N ALA A 41 19.39 27.36 17.08
CA ALA A 41 18.82 28.32 18.02
C ALA A 41 19.45 28.21 19.41
N ILE A 42 19.62 27.00 19.95
CA ILE A 42 20.31 26.77 21.23
C ILE A 42 21.76 27.25 21.19
N GLN A 43 22.45 27.10 20.06
CA GLN A 43 23.80 27.62 19.88
C GLN A 43 23.82 29.15 19.88
N LEU A 44 22.90 29.79 19.17
CA LEU A 44 22.75 31.25 19.17
C LEU A 44 22.42 31.79 20.57
N VAL A 45 21.53 31.15 21.33
CA VAL A 45 21.25 31.54 22.72
C VAL A 45 22.53 31.52 23.58
N LYS A 46 23.46 30.58 23.31
CA LYS A 46 24.73 30.49 24.07
C LYS A 46 25.78 31.49 23.60
N GLN A 47 25.85 31.76 22.30
CA GLN A 47 26.85 32.63 21.70
C GLN A 47 26.26 33.31 20.47
N HIS A 48 26.06 34.61 20.56
CA HIS A 48 25.57 35.46 19.49
C HIS A 48 26.22 36.84 19.54
N ASN A 49 26.16 37.54 18.41
CA ASN A 49 26.22 38.99 18.38
C ASN A 49 24.80 39.53 18.24
N SER A 50 24.56 40.72 18.78
CA SER A 50 23.27 41.39 18.68
C SER A 50 23.34 42.69 17.90
N ALA A 51 22.22 43.07 17.32
CA ALA A 51 21.99 44.38 16.71
C ALA A 51 20.55 44.82 16.99
N GLN A 52 20.33 46.13 17.07
CA GLN A 52 18.98 46.68 17.13
C GLN A 52 18.43 46.76 15.70
N ALA A 53 17.27 46.15 15.47
CA ALA A 53 16.53 46.25 14.22
C ALA A 53 15.33 47.18 14.37
N THR A 54 15.01 47.90 13.30
CA THR A 54 13.76 48.63 13.15
C THR A 54 12.75 47.76 12.43
N VAL A 55 11.54 47.64 13.00
CA VAL A 55 10.43 46.93 12.38
C VAL A 55 9.93 47.77 11.20
N ALA A 56 10.02 47.21 10.00
CA ALA A 56 9.56 47.85 8.78
C ALA A 56 8.08 47.56 8.54
N SER A 57 7.64 46.32 8.75
CA SER A 57 6.23 45.95 8.72
C SER A 57 5.95 44.73 9.59
N LEU A 58 4.72 44.68 10.12
CA LEU A 58 4.15 43.55 10.83
C LEU A 58 2.75 43.36 10.24
N GLU A 59 2.54 42.28 9.48
CA GLU A 59 1.37 42.12 8.63
C GLU A 59 0.58 40.86 8.98
N GLU A 60 -0.75 41.01 9.04
CA GLU A 60 -1.70 39.91 9.07
C GLU A 60 -2.41 39.86 7.70
N THR A 61 -2.22 38.78 6.96
CA THR A 61 -2.79 38.61 5.63
C THR A 61 -3.62 37.33 5.54
N GLU A 62 -4.78 37.41 4.86
CA GLU A 62 -5.53 36.21 4.50
C GLU A 62 -5.09 35.69 3.13
N GLU A 63 -4.44 34.54 3.10
CA GLU A 63 -4.10 33.85 1.87
C GLU A 63 -5.23 32.91 1.44
N GLU A 64 -5.74 33.10 0.21
CA GLU A 64 -6.60 32.12 -0.45
C GLU A 64 -5.77 30.98 -1.04
N TYR A 65 -6.12 29.74 -0.71
CA TYR A 65 -5.60 28.54 -1.35
C TYR A 65 -6.73 27.60 -1.78
N ARG A 66 -6.45 26.70 -2.71
CA ARG A 66 -7.37 25.63 -3.10
C ARG A 66 -6.93 24.31 -2.52
N ASN A 67 -7.86 23.58 -1.89
CA ASN A 67 -7.57 22.23 -1.43
C ASN A 67 -7.49 21.24 -2.61
N LEU A 68 -7.07 20.01 -2.33
CA LEU A 68 -7.02 18.90 -3.32
C LEU A 68 -8.37 18.59 -4.02
N LYS A 69 -9.49 19.10 -3.49
CA LYS A 69 -10.84 18.98 -4.08
C LYS A 69 -11.27 20.25 -4.83
N GLY A 70 -10.34 21.19 -5.07
CA GLY A 70 -10.57 22.45 -5.79
C GLY A 70 -11.37 23.51 -5.03
N ARG A 71 -11.73 23.25 -3.76
CA ARG A 71 -12.51 24.21 -2.94
C ARG A 71 -11.59 25.30 -2.42
N LYS A 72 -12.04 26.56 -2.55
CA LYS A 72 -11.38 27.72 -1.93
C LYS A 72 -11.39 27.58 -0.41
N LYS A 73 -10.25 27.87 0.19
CA LYS A 73 -9.98 27.93 1.62
C LYS A 73 -9.15 29.18 1.87
N THR A 74 -9.35 29.83 3.00
CA THR A 74 -8.48 30.90 3.47
C THR A 74 -7.60 30.37 4.60
N ARG A 75 -6.39 30.90 4.72
CA ARG A 75 -5.54 30.78 5.92
C ARG A 75 -5.00 32.15 6.26
N THR A 76 -4.94 32.47 7.54
CA THR A 76 -4.27 33.67 8.03
C THR A 76 -2.77 33.41 8.10
N VAL A 77 -1.98 34.35 7.59
CA VAL A 77 -0.51 34.32 7.60
C VAL A 77 -0.02 35.60 8.27
N TYR A 78 0.92 35.44 9.19
CA TYR A 78 1.57 36.53 9.88
C TYR A 78 3.01 36.65 9.37
N SER A 79 3.45 37.86 9.05
CA SER A 79 4.80 38.16 8.56
C SER A 79 5.41 39.36 9.26
N LEU A 80 6.74 39.35 9.35
CA LEU A 80 7.55 40.41 9.95
C LEU A 80 8.67 40.79 8.99
N SER A 81 8.69 42.08 8.62
CA SER A 81 9.81 42.70 7.91
C SER A 81 10.59 43.61 8.84
N TYR A 82 11.92 43.50 8.86
CA TYR A 82 12.78 44.30 9.72
C TYR A 82 14.12 44.60 9.05
N THR A 83 14.74 45.71 9.48
CA THR A 83 16.02 46.18 8.96
C THR A 83 16.98 46.52 10.08
N TYR A 84 18.27 46.26 9.90
CA TYR A 84 19.32 46.57 10.88
C TYR A 84 20.65 46.83 10.19
N ASP A 85 21.55 47.53 10.88
CA ASP A 85 22.87 47.89 10.37
C ASP A 85 23.97 47.19 11.19
N VAL A 86 24.90 46.53 10.50
CA VAL A 86 26.10 45.94 11.10
C VAL A 86 27.33 46.42 10.34
N ASN A 87 28.29 47.04 11.02
CA ASN A 87 29.53 47.55 10.42
C ASN A 87 29.30 48.44 9.17
N GLY A 88 28.24 49.25 9.17
CA GLY A 88 27.88 50.14 8.07
C GLY A 88 27.18 49.47 6.87
N THR A 89 26.85 48.18 6.97
CA THR A 89 26.05 47.46 5.97
C THR A 89 24.63 47.27 6.49
N ARG A 90 23.64 47.69 5.69
CA ARG A 90 22.21 47.53 5.99
C ARG A 90 21.73 46.16 5.51
N TYR A 91 21.04 45.46 6.39
CA TYR A 91 20.39 44.18 6.11
C TYR A 91 18.88 44.33 6.21
N GLU A 92 18.16 43.58 5.39
CA GLU A 92 16.70 43.55 5.34
C GLU A 92 16.25 42.09 5.29
N HIS A 93 15.26 41.77 6.13
CA HIS A 93 14.70 40.44 6.24
C HIS A 93 13.19 40.50 6.28
N ASP A 94 12.57 39.56 5.58
CA ASP A 94 11.16 39.23 5.67
C ASP A 94 11.05 37.76 6.06
N GLN A 95 10.21 37.46 7.05
CA GLN A 95 9.96 36.11 7.51
C GLN A 95 8.51 35.93 7.96
N SER A 96 7.98 34.72 7.76
CA SER A 96 6.71 34.33 8.35
C SER A 96 6.91 33.96 9.83
N ILE A 97 5.96 34.42 10.66
CA ILE A 97 5.97 34.22 12.11
C ILE A 97 4.67 33.57 12.58
N GLY A 98 4.67 33.03 13.79
CA GLY A 98 3.47 32.50 14.42
C GLY A 98 2.56 33.60 14.99
N TYR A 99 1.28 33.30 15.20
CA TYR A 99 0.32 34.22 15.83
C TYR A 99 0.79 34.75 17.21
N GLY A 100 1.40 33.87 18.01
CA GLY A 100 1.93 34.28 19.32
C GLY A 100 3.09 35.26 19.22
N GLU A 101 3.93 35.13 18.20
CA GLU A 101 5.06 36.04 17.93
C GLU A 101 4.54 37.36 17.37
N TYR A 102 3.53 37.32 16.50
CA TYR A 102 2.86 38.51 15.98
C TYR A 102 2.29 39.37 17.11
N ASN A 103 1.49 38.77 18.00
CA ASN A 103 0.91 39.47 19.14
C ASN A 103 1.98 40.02 20.11
N ALA A 104 3.10 39.32 20.27
CA ALA A 104 4.18 39.76 21.15
C ALA A 104 5.00 40.92 20.56
N LEU A 105 4.99 41.09 19.24
CA LEU A 105 5.69 42.16 18.53
C LEU A 105 4.78 43.35 18.18
N GLU A 106 3.46 43.21 18.38
CA GLU A 106 2.50 44.27 18.13
C GLU A 106 2.82 45.52 18.97
N GLY A 107 2.95 46.67 18.31
CA GLY A 107 3.28 47.94 18.96
C GLY A 107 4.76 48.17 19.25
N HIS A 108 5.65 47.23 18.89
CA HIS A 108 7.10 47.42 19.00
C HIS A 108 7.69 48.00 17.71
N GLU A 109 8.30 49.19 17.77
CA GLU A 109 8.97 49.82 16.62
C GLU A 109 10.39 49.28 16.38
N THR A 110 10.99 48.68 17.40
CA THR A 110 12.32 48.08 17.33
C THR A 110 12.37 46.75 18.06
N LEU A 111 13.27 45.88 17.61
CA LEU A 111 13.50 44.56 18.20
C LEU A 111 14.98 44.22 18.18
N GLU A 112 15.41 43.35 19.08
CA GLU A 112 16.78 42.82 19.07
C GLU A 112 16.86 41.62 18.11
N VAL A 113 17.88 41.62 17.25
CA VAL A 113 18.20 40.47 16.39
C VAL A 113 19.51 39.85 16.81
N TRP A 114 19.58 38.53 16.78
CA TRP A 114 20.78 37.77 17.09
C TRP A 114 21.29 37.05 15.85
N TYR A 115 22.61 37.02 15.69
CA TYR A 115 23.29 36.35 14.59
C TYR A 115 24.61 35.72 15.05
N ALA A 116 25.08 34.72 14.31
CA ALA A 116 26.37 34.10 14.57
C ALA A 116 27.52 35.02 14.13
N GLU A 117 28.67 34.93 14.79
CA GLU A 117 29.85 35.71 14.43
C GLU A 117 30.22 35.53 12.95
N GLY A 118 30.41 36.65 12.25
CA GLY A 118 30.71 36.67 10.82
C GLY A 118 29.55 36.35 9.89
N LYS A 119 28.31 36.17 10.40
CA LYS A 119 27.11 35.86 9.60
C LYS A 119 25.93 36.78 9.92
N PRO A 120 26.08 38.11 9.78
CA PRO A 120 24.99 39.06 10.03
C PRO A 120 23.75 38.74 9.18
N ASP A 121 23.93 38.29 7.93
CA ASP A 121 22.88 37.87 6.99
C ASP A 121 21.99 36.71 7.48
N SER A 122 22.33 36.05 8.59
CA SER A 122 21.54 34.97 9.19
C SER A 122 20.77 35.42 10.43
N ALA A 123 20.69 36.73 10.70
CA ALA A 123 20.04 37.27 11.88
C ALA A 123 18.58 36.85 11.95
N LYS A 124 18.12 36.57 13.17
CA LYS A 124 16.70 36.39 13.48
C LYS A 124 16.35 37.16 14.75
N PRO A 125 15.09 37.60 14.92
CA PRO A 125 14.63 38.21 16.17
C PRO A 125 14.91 37.31 17.37
N GLN A 126 15.36 37.92 18.47
CA GLN A 126 15.63 37.24 19.74
C GLN A 126 14.45 36.37 20.17
N LEU A 127 13.23 36.92 20.15
CA LEU A 127 12.01 36.25 20.58
C LEU A 127 11.83 34.89 19.86
N ILE A 128 12.06 34.87 18.55
CA ILE A 128 11.89 33.68 17.72
C ILE A 128 12.98 32.65 18.01
N ILE A 129 14.23 33.11 18.19
CA ILE A 129 15.34 32.22 18.57
C ILE A 129 15.08 31.59 19.94
N GLU A 130 14.63 32.38 20.92
CA GLU A 130 14.31 31.88 22.26
C GLU A 130 13.16 30.88 22.23
N ASN A 131 12.11 31.16 21.47
CA ASN A 131 10.98 30.25 21.27
C ASN A 131 11.44 28.92 20.64
N LEU A 132 12.20 28.98 19.54
CA LEU A 132 12.77 27.79 18.88
C LEU A 132 13.70 27.00 19.81
N ALA A 133 14.51 27.68 20.62
CA ALA A 133 15.41 27.01 21.56
C ALA A 133 14.65 26.31 22.70
N ARG A 134 13.48 26.84 23.09
CA ARG A 134 12.60 26.31 24.14
C ARG A 134 11.49 25.39 23.63
N GLU A 135 11.35 25.24 22.32
CA GLU A 135 10.33 24.41 21.68
C GLU A 135 10.25 23.02 22.33
N ASP A 136 9.04 22.65 22.77
CA ASP A 136 8.78 21.35 23.36
C ASP A 136 8.89 20.26 22.29
N GLY A 137 9.60 19.17 22.62
CA GLY A 137 9.67 18.00 21.76
C GLY A 137 8.29 17.41 21.43
N LEU A 138 7.30 17.61 22.31
CA LEU A 138 5.91 17.20 22.06
C LEU A 138 5.28 18.00 20.92
N GLU A 139 5.41 19.33 20.93
CA GLU A 139 4.84 20.21 19.90
C GLU A 139 5.43 19.89 18.53
N ARG A 140 6.76 19.78 18.45
CA ARG A 140 7.46 19.37 17.22
C ARG A 140 6.96 18.02 16.71
N ALA A 141 6.87 17.02 17.59
CA ALA A 141 6.44 15.68 17.18
C ALA A 141 5.01 15.71 16.59
N LEU A 142 4.09 16.44 17.21
CA LEU A 142 2.68 16.46 16.84
C LEU A 142 2.37 17.39 15.66
N PHE A 143 2.99 18.57 15.58
CA PHE A 143 2.62 19.59 14.61
C PHE A 143 3.56 19.64 13.39
N ASP A 144 4.83 19.28 13.55
CA ASP A 144 5.77 19.34 12.42
C ASP A 144 6.01 17.98 11.77
N VAL A 145 6.12 16.94 12.59
CA VAL A 145 6.50 15.60 12.12
C VAL A 145 5.29 14.74 11.80
N ALA A 146 4.29 14.68 12.69
CA ALA A 146 3.12 13.81 12.48
C ALA A 146 2.37 14.08 11.16
N PRO A 147 2.14 15.35 10.73
CA PRO A 147 1.43 15.62 9.48
C PRO A 147 2.18 15.14 8.23
N LYS A 148 3.51 14.93 8.32
CA LYS A 148 4.34 14.42 7.23
C LYS A 148 4.48 12.89 7.32
N LEU A 149 4.77 12.39 8.52
CA LEU A 149 5.03 10.98 8.79
C LEU A 149 3.80 10.10 8.62
N ILE A 150 2.65 10.50 9.18
CA ILE A 150 1.43 9.66 9.16
C ILE A 150 0.95 9.41 7.73
N PRO A 151 0.81 10.42 6.85
CA PRO A 151 0.43 10.18 5.46
C PRO A 151 1.44 9.29 4.71
N ALA A 152 2.75 9.49 4.92
CA ALA A 152 3.78 8.67 4.30
C ALA A 152 3.65 7.18 4.71
N LEU A 153 3.40 6.90 6.00
CA LEU A 153 3.19 5.54 6.50
C LEU A 153 1.86 4.94 6.00
N LEU A 154 0.82 5.73 5.79
CA LEU A 154 -0.43 5.26 5.18
C LEU A 154 -0.23 4.84 3.72
N VAL A 155 0.53 5.63 2.95
CA VAL A 155 0.91 5.29 1.58
C VAL A 155 1.75 4.01 1.56
N LEU A 156 2.76 3.92 2.44
CA LEU A 156 3.58 2.72 2.56
C LEU A 156 2.76 1.49 2.95
N ASN A 157 1.83 1.63 3.90
CA ASN A 157 0.90 0.56 4.29
C ASN A 157 0.08 0.05 3.10
N PHE A 158 -0.43 0.97 2.27
CA PHE A 158 -1.20 0.62 1.07
C PHE A 158 -0.33 -0.16 0.07
N ILE A 159 0.86 0.34 -0.23
CA ILE A 159 1.80 -0.31 -1.15
C ILE A 159 2.20 -1.69 -0.64
N LEU A 160 2.60 -1.81 0.63
CA LEU A 160 2.99 -3.08 1.22
C LEU A 160 1.83 -4.07 1.28
N SER A 161 0.62 -3.60 1.57
CA SER A 161 -0.58 -4.45 1.55
C SER A 161 -0.89 -4.97 0.15
N LEU A 162 -0.62 -4.19 -0.90
CA LEU A 162 -0.80 -4.61 -2.29
C LEU A 162 0.28 -5.63 -2.71
N LEU A 163 1.56 -5.36 -2.40
CA LEU A 163 2.68 -6.19 -2.85
C LEU A 163 2.89 -7.47 -2.02
N PHE A 164 2.54 -7.44 -0.74
CA PHE A 164 2.85 -8.52 0.22
C PHE A 164 1.63 -9.04 0.98
N GLY A 165 0.45 -8.44 0.80
CA GLY A 165 -0.77 -8.85 1.47
C GLY A 165 -1.38 -10.15 0.92
N ARG A 166 -1.03 -10.56 -0.30
CA ARG A 166 -1.45 -11.84 -0.89
C ARG A 166 -0.57 -13.01 -0.43
N GLU A 167 -1.19 -14.19 -0.35
CA GLU A 167 -0.60 -15.40 0.21
C GLU A 167 0.59 -15.92 -0.64
N PRO A 168 1.68 -16.42 -0.02
CA PRO A 168 2.64 -17.25 -0.71
C PRO A 168 2.18 -18.70 -0.73
N LYS A 169 2.44 -19.35 -1.86
CA LYS A 169 2.17 -20.76 -2.13
C LYS A 169 2.66 -21.66 -0.99
N GLY A 170 1.85 -22.66 -0.60
CA GLY A 170 2.38 -23.82 0.13
C GLY A 170 1.58 -24.37 1.31
N LYS A 171 0.49 -23.73 1.77
CA LYS A 171 -0.38 -24.33 2.80
C LYS A 171 -1.86 -24.13 2.48
N LEU A 172 -2.67 -25.12 2.83
CA LEU A 172 -4.13 -25.00 2.80
C LEU A 172 -4.58 -24.26 4.06
N PRO A 173 -5.24 -23.10 3.94
CA PRO A 173 -5.68 -22.31 5.09
C PRO A 173 -6.89 -22.97 5.75
N GLU A 174 -6.68 -23.52 6.94
CA GLU A 174 -7.75 -24.21 7.68
C GLU A 174 -8.97 -23.31 7.90
N GLY A 175 -10.17 -23.84 7.64
CA GLY A 175 -11.44 -23.12 7.78
C GLY A 175 -11.80 -22.24 6.58
N PHE A 176 -11.09 -22.35 5.46
CA PHE A 176 -11.41 -21.68 4.19
C PHE A 176 -11.59 -22.67 3.02
N TYR A 177 -11.56 -23.97 3.31
CA TYR A 177 -11.86 -25.01 2.35
C TYR A 177 -12.50 -26.20 3.06
N THR A 178 -13.27 -26.96 2.29
CA THR A 178 -13.71 -28.33 2.59
C THR A 178 -13.30 -29.23 1.44
N GLU A 179 -13.82 -30.46 1.40
CA GLU A 179 -13.60 -31.37 0.27
C GLU A 179 -14.12 -30.81 -1.06
N ASN A 180 -15.28 -30.15 -1.03
CA ASN A 180 -16.00 -29.70 -2.21
C ASN A 180 -16.38 -28.21 -2.18
N SER A 181 -15.84 -27.43 -1.25
CA SER A 181 -16.10 -25.99 -1.19
C SER A 181 -14.86 -25.19 -0.82
N TRP A 182 -14.75 -23.98 -1.34
CA TRP A 182 -13.60 -23.10 -1.17
C TRP A 182 -14.07 -21.67 -0.99
N LEU A 183 -13.71 -21.07 0.15
CA LEU A 183 -14.05 -19.69 0.47
C LEU A 183 -12.85 -18.78 0.23
N ASP A 184 -12.99 -17.88 -0.72
CA ASP A 184 -12.08 -16.76 -0.93
C ASP A 184 -12.63 -15.50 -0.26
N VAL A 185 -12.13 -15.22 0.94
CA VAL A 185 -12.48 -14.00 1.68
C VAL A 185 -11.71 -12.77 1.20
N GLU A 186 -10.75 -12.88 0.29
CA GLU A 186 -10.01 -11.74 -0.21
C GLU A 186 -10.74 -11.11 -1.39
N ASP A 187 -11.24 -11.95 -2.30
CA ASP A 187 -11.98 -11.56 -3.50
C ASP A 187 -13.51 -11.74 -3.37
N ASP A 188 -13.99 -12.00 -2.15
CA ASP A 188 -15.42 -12.07 -1.80
C ASP A 188 -16.22 -13.13 -2.59
N ARG A 189 -15.61 -14.30 -2.75
CA ARG A 189 -16.19 -15.43 -3.48
C ARG A 189 -16.25 -16.71 -2.65
N LEU A 190 -17.28 -17.51 -2.93
CA LEU A 190 -17.44 -18.86 -2.43
C LEU A 190 -17.73 -19.78 -3.61
N ILE A 191 -16.90 -20.81 -3.76
CA ILE A 191 -17.06 -21.81 -4.81
C ILE A 191 -17.47 -23.12 -4.14
N VAL A 192 -18.49 -23.78 -4.69
CA VAL A 192 -18.98 -25.08 -4.24
C VAL A 192 -19.09 -26.01 -5.44
N LEU A 193 -18.56 -27.22 -5.30
CA LEU A 193 -18.74 -28.32 -6.22
C LEU A 193 -19.84 -29.24 -5.68
N ASP A 194 -20.95 -29.33 -6.40
CA ASP A 194 -22.07 -30.19 -6.06
C ASP A 194 -22.29 -31.21 -7.18
N GLY A 195 -21.71 -32.40 -7.01
CA GLY A 195 -21.71 -33.44 -8.04
C GLY A 195 -21.07 -32.96 -9.34
N SER A 196 -21.87 -32.87 -10.41
CA SER A 196 -21.46 -32.37 -11.73
C SER A 196 -21.61 -30.86 -11.90
N HIS A 197 -21.96 -30.10 -10.86
CA HIS A 197 -22.17 -28.66 -10.96
C HIS A 197 -21.15 -27.88 -10.17
N VAL A 198 -20.66 -26.77 -10.75
CA VAL A 198 -19.89 -25.76 -10.03
C VAL A 198 -20.78 -24.55 -9.79
N LEU A 199 -20.98 -24.23 -8.50
CA LEU A 199 -21.65 -23.04 -8.05
C LEU A 199 -20.62 -22.01 -7.60
N SER A 200 -20.59 -20.86 -8.28
CA SER A 200 -19.83 -19.68 -7.87
C SER A 200 -20.78 -18.65 -7.26
N LEU A 201 -20.54 -18.27 -6.01
CA LEU A 201 -21.25 -17.21 -5.29
C LEU A 201 -20.30 -16.02 -5.07
N SER A 202 -20.70 -14.82 -5.50
CA SER A 202 -20.02 -13.57 -5.11
C SER A 202 -20.90 -12.79 -4.13
N PHE A 203 -20.30 -12.21 -3.10
CA PHE A 203 -20.97 -11.45 -2.05
C PHE A 203 -20.33 -10.07 -1.84
N ASP A 204 -21.04 -9.16 -1.15
CA ASP A 204 -20.50 -7.83 -0.83
C ASP A 204 -19.39 -7.91 0.24
N LYS A 205 -18.32 -7.15 0.05
CA LYS A 205 -17.20 -6.99 1.00
C LYS A 205 -17.65 -6.67 2.44
N LYS A 206 -18.75 -5.93 2.62
CA LYS A 206 -19.34 -5.63 3.94
C LYS A 206 -19.86 -6.89 4.64
N GLN A 207 -20.33 -7.88 3.87
CA GLN A 207 -20.87 -9.14 4.37
C GLN A 207 -19.79 -10.23 4.52
N ARG A 208 -18.57 -10.01 4.01
CA ARG A 208 -17.42 -10.91 4.11
C ARG A 208 -17.24 -11.50 5.51
N SER A 209 -17.36 -10.68 6.55
CA SER A 209 -17.18 -11.16 7.92
C SER A 209 -18.23 -12.18 8.34
N LYS A 210 -19.48 -11.93 7.94
CA LYS A 210 -20.63 -12.79 8.22
C LYS A 210 -20.55 -14.09 7.43
N VAL A 211 -20.23 -14.03 6.14
CA VAL A 211 -20.03 -15.22 5.29
C VAL A 211 -18.91 -16.10 5.85
N GLN A 212 -17.76 -15.51 6.18
CA GLN A 212 -16.63 -16.22 6.76
C GLN A 212 -17.00 -16.91 8.07
N GLU A 213 -17.80 -16.26 8.92
CA GLU A 213 -18.26 -16.84 10.17
C GLU A 213 -19.23 -18.00 9.96
N ILE A 214 -20.22 -17.86 9.06
CA ILE A 214 -21.16 -18.94 8.73
C ILE A 214 -20.41 -20.13 8.14
N TYR A 215 -19.51 -19.89 7.17
CA TYR A 215 -18.71 -20.94 6.54
C TYR A 215 -17.82 -21.67 7.56
N GLN A 216 -17.12 -20.94 8.43
CA GLN A 216 -16.22 -21.53 9.43
C GLN A 216 -16.96 -22.28 10.54
N ARG A 217 -18.23 -21.92 10.82
CA ARG A 217 -19.08 -22.64 11.78
C ARG A 217 -19.73 -23.87 11.14
N GLY A 218 -20.24 -23.74 9.91
CA GLY A 218 -21.02 -24.76 9.22
C GLY A 218 -20.21 -25.74 8.37
N GLY A 219 -18.93 -25.46 8.10
CA GLY A 219 -18.02 -26.33 7.34
C GLY A 219 -17.76 -27.71 7.96
N LEU A 220 -18.24 -27.96 9.19
CA LEU A 220 -18.19 -29.26 9.85
C LEU A 220 -19.52 -30.05 9.78
N ASN A 221 -20.66 -29.40 9.50
CA ASN A 221 -22.00 -29.97 9.65
C ASN A 221 -22.91 -29.83 8.41
N GLY A 222 -22.35 -29.48 7.25
CA GLY A 222 -23.03 -29.59 5.94
C GLY A 222 -24.01 -28.47 5.56
N ASN A 223 -24.53 -27.66 6.49
CA ASN A 223 -25.61 -26.71 6.18
C ASN A 223 -25.21 -25.23 6.01
N PHE A 224 -23.93 -24.94 5.72
CA PHE A 224 -23.45 -23.56 5.58
C PHE A 224 -23.99 -22.85 4.33
N LEU A 225 -24.25 -23.61 3.25
CA LEU A 225 -24.65 -23.04 1.96
C LEU A 225 -26.04 -22.42 2.05
N GLU A 226 -27.03 -23.17 2.54
CA GLU A 226 -28.40 -22.68 2.75
C GLU A 226 -28.42 -21.45 3.67
N GLU A 227 -27.64 -21.50 4.75
CA GLU A 227 -27.55 -20.38 5.69
C GLU A 227 -26.96 -19.11 5.03
N ILE A 228 -25.92 -19.25 4.20
CA ILE A 228 -25.36 -18.11 3.44
C ILE A 228 -26.39 -17.58 2.46
N LEU A 229 -27.05 -18.46 1.70
CA LEU A 229 -28.05 -18.06 0.70
C LEU A 229 -29.28 -17.38 1.32
N ALA A 230 -29.64 -17.74 2.56
CA ALA A 230 -30.75 -17.14 3.29
C ALA A 230 -30.38 -15.81 3.97
N LYS A 231 -29.13 -15.66 4.43
CA LYS A 231 -28.71 -14.51 5.26
C LYS A 231 -27.86 -13.47 4.53
N VAL A 232 -27.41 -13.76 3.32
CA VAL A 232 -26.50 -12.90 2.55
C VAL A 232 -26.97 -12.82 1.11
N GLU A 233 -27.11 -11.58 0.63
CA GLU A 233 -27.35 -11.33 -0.79
C GLU A 233 -26.13 -11.78 -1.61
N THR A 234 -26.37 -12.66 -2.58
CA THR A 234 -25.33 -13.32 -3.38
C THR A 234 -25.71 -13.29 -4.84
N LYS A 235 -24.75 -12.96 -5.71
CA LYS A 235 -24.87 -13.22 -7.14
C LYS A 235 -24.37 -14.64 -7.41
N ARG A 236 -25.20 -15.43 -8.10
CA ARG A 236 -25.00 -16.86 -8.30
C ARG A 236 -24.71 -17.16 -9.77
N THR A 237 -23.72 -18.00 -10.02
CA THR A 237 -23.45 -18.57 -11.33
C THR A 237 -23.30 -20.07 -11.15
N LEU A 238 -24.20 -20.83 -11.77
CA LEU A 238 -24.20 -22.29 -11.76
C LEU A 238 -23.76 -22.77 -13.13
N VAL A 239 -22.75 -23.65 -13.17
CA VAL A 239 -22.22 -24.23 -14.40
C VAL A 239 -22.30 -25.74 -14.29
N ASP A 240 -22.95 -26.40 -15.25
CA ASP A 240 -22.87 -27.85 -15.41
C ASP A 240 -21.52 -28.20 -16.04
N LEU A 241 -20.75 -29.07 -15.38
CA LEU A 241 -19.44 -29.50 -15.86
C LEU A 241 -19.52 -30.29 -17.16
N ASN A 242 -20.66 -30.90 -17.48
CA ASN A 242 -20.85 -31.61 -18.74
C ASN A 242 -20.85 -30.67 -19.96
N THR A 243 -21.16 -29.38 -19.79
CA THR A 243 -21.16 -28.38 -20.87
C THR A 243 -19.82 -27.64 -20.99
N VAL A 244 -18.84 -27.98 -20.14
CA VAL A 244 -17.51 -27.39 -20.15
C VAL A 244 -16.71 -27.93 -21.34
N SER A 245 -16.23 -27.02 -22.19
CA SER A 245 -15.41 -27.33 -23.36
C SER A 245 -13.91 -27.16 -23.08
N LYS A 246 -13.55 -26.30 -22.11
CA LYS A 246 -12.15 -26.06 -21.75
C LYS A 246 -11.97 -25.66 -20.29
N VAL A 247 -10.93 -26.18 -19.65
CA VAL A 247 -10.48 -25.73 -18.32
C VAL A 247 -9.02 -25.32 -18.40
N THR A 248 -8.65 -24.15 -17.88
CA THR A 248 -7.25 -23.67 -17.85
C THR A 248 -6.86 -23.26 -16.44
N SER A 249 -5.68 -23.69 -15.98
CA SER A 249 -5.12 -23.31 -14.68
C SER A 249 -3.61 -23.11 -14.78
N GLU A 250 -3.11 -21.95 -14.37
CA GLU A 250 -1.68 -21.64 -14.31
C GLU A 250 -1.15 -21.73 -12.89
N HIS A 251 0.03 -22.32 -12.69
CA HIS A 251 0.62 -22.58 -11.36
C HIS A 251 0.80 -21.34 -10.47
N TYR A 252 1.06 -20.18 -11.07
CA TYR A 252 1.27 -18.91 -10.36
C TYR A 252 0.01 -18.07 -10.18
N ASP A 253 -1.06 -18.42 -10.87
CA ASP A 253 -2.35 -17.78 -10.74
C ASP A 253 -3.14 -18.47 -9.62
N ASP A 254 -4.03 -17.73 -8.99
CA ASP A 254 -5.00 -18.24 -8.02
C ASP A 254 -6.37 -18.50 -8.65
N VAL A 255 -6.44 -18.45 -9.99
CA VAL A 255 -7.67 -18.63 -10.78
C VAL A 255 -7.69 -19.97 -11.56
N ILE A 256 -8.87 -20.58 -11.64
CA ILE A 256 -9.21 -21.59 -12.66
C ILE A 256 -10.22 -20.96 -13.62
N ARG A 257 -9.97 -21.05 -14.93
CA ARG A 257 -10.90 -20.56 -15.95
C ARG A 257 -11.65 -21.74 -16.56
N LEU A 258 -12.98 -21.70 -16.48
CA LEU A 258 -13.89 -22.67 -17.09
C LEU A 258 -14.55 -22.02 -18.31
N THR A 259 -14.38 -22.59 -19.49
CA THR A 259 -15.15 -22.23 -20.68
C THR A 259 -16.26 -23.25 -20.86
N TYR A 260 -17.51 -22.78 -20.90
CA TYR A 260 -18.70 -23.62 -20.99
C TYR A 260 -19.66 -23.08 -22.04
N ASN A 261 -20.44 -23.97 -22.65
CA ASN A 261 -21.48 -23.59 -23.60
C ASN A 261 -22.78 -23.29 -22.85
N ASP A 262 -23.34 -22.11 -23.08
CA ASP A 262 -24.63 -21.69 -22.56
C ASP A 262 -25.48 -21.14 -23.71
N GLY A 263 -26.53 -21.88 -24.08
CA GLY A 263 -27.42 -21.52 -25.17
C GLY A 263 -26.75 -21.36 -26.53
N GLY A 264 -25.71 -22.15 -26.83
CA GLY A 264 -24.97 -22.11 -28.09
C GLY A 264 -23.85 -21.07 -28.14
N LYS A 265 -23.57 -20.35 -27.05
CA LYS A 265 -22.45 -19.40 -26.93
C LYS A 265 -21.46 -19.86 -25.87
N ASP A 266 -20.18 -19.75 -26.19
CA ASP A 266 -19.11 -20.01 -25.23
C ASP A 266 -19.00 -18.85 -24.24
N GLN A 267 -19.14 -19.16 -22.96
CA GLN A 267 -18.93 -18.25 -21.84
C GLN A 267 -17.71 -18.70 -21.04
N THR A 268 -17.06 -17.77 -20.33
CA THR A 268 -15.92 -18.08 -19.46
C THR A 268 -16.20 -17.63 -18.03
N LEU A 269 -16.16 -18.58 -17.10
CA LEU A 269 -16.22 -18.34 -15.66
C LEU A 269 -14.82 -18.41 -15.06
N SER A 270 -14.43 -17.36 -14.33
CA SER A 270 -13.19 -17.33 -13.55
C SER A 270 -13.50 -17.70 -12.10
N LEU A 271 -12.94 -18.82 -11.65
CA LEU A 271 -13.01 -19.31 -10.27
C LEU A 271 -11.76 -18.83 -9.52
N GLU A 272 -11.93 -17.84 -8.66
CA GLU A 272 -10.86 -17.27 -7.83
C GLU A 272 -10.75 -18.03 -6.51
N PHE A 273 -9.53 -18.37 -6.11
CA PHE A 273 -9.24 -19.12 -4.89
C PHE A 273 -8.28 -18.35 -3.99
N LEU A 274 -8.41 -18.57 -2.68
CA LEU A 274 -7.60 -17.86 -1.69
C LEU A 274 -6.08 -18.05 -1.88
N SER A 275 -5.65 -19.19 -2.44
CA SER A 275 -4.26 -19.44 -2.79
C SER A 275 -4.09 -20.50 -3.88
N ALA A 276 -2.92 -20.53 -4.53
CA ALA A 276 -2.57 -21.55 -5.51
C ALA A 276 -2.66 -22.99 -4.97
N THR A 277 -2.45 -23.19 -3.66
CA THR A 277 -2.60 -24.51 -3.01
C THR A 277 -4.06 -24.94 -2.94
N VAL A 278 -4.95 -24.00 -2.56
CA VAL A 278 -6.40 -24.23 -2.51
C VAL A 278 -6.93 -24.51 -3.91
N LYS A 279 -6.46 -23.72 -4.89
CA LYS A 279 -6.74 -23.94 -6.30
C LYS A 279 -6.29 -25.32 -6.79
N ALA A 280 -5.09 -25.77 -6.42
CA ALA A 280 -4.60 -27.10 -6.82
C ALA A 280 -5.49 -28.22 -6.26
N HIS A 281 -5.92 -28.10 -5.00
CA HIS A 281 -6.90 -29.01 -4.41
C HIS A 281 -8.25 -28.97 -5.15
N ALA A 282 -8.77 -27.77 -5.44
CA ALA A 282 -10.02 -27.60 -6.18
C ALA A 282 -9.94 -28.18 -7.60
N LEU A 283 -8.83 -27.94 -8.31
CA LEU A 283 -8.59 -28.45 -9.66
C LEU A 283 -8.64 -29.98 -9.68
N GLN A 284 -8.05 -30.67 -8.69
CA GLN A 284 -8.13 -32.13 -8.59
C GLN A 284 -9.57 -32.63 -8.42
N ARG A 285 -10.41 -31.88 -7.70
CA ARG A 285 -11.82 -32.25 -7.48
C ARG A 285 -12.67 -31.98 -8.70
N ILE A 286 -12.52 -30.80 -9.30
CA ILE A 286 -13.20 -30.43 -10.56
C ILE A 286 -12.81 -31.40 -11.67
N ALA A 287 -11.52 -31.72 -11.82
CA ALA A 287 -11.04 -32.62 -12.87
C ALA A 287 -11.67 -34.03 -12.81
N ARG A 288 -12.02 -34.51 -11.61
CA ARG A 288 -12.73 -35.81 -11.45
C ARG A 288 -14.19 -35.76 -11.89
N ALA A 289 -14.79 -34.58 -11.89
CA ALA A 289 -16.18 -34.34 -12.28
C ALA A 289 -16.31 -33.81 -13.72
N LEU A 290 -15.18 -33.59 -14.43
CA LEU A 290 -15.19 -33.20 -15.84
C LEU A 290 -15.60 -34.38 -16.74
N PRO A 291 -16.21 -34.09 -17.90
CA PRO A 291 -16.53 -35.12 -18.87
C PRO A 291 -15.26 -35.80 -19.40
N ALA A 292 -15.35 -37.12 -19.61
CA ALA A 292 -14.23 -37.95 -20.05
C ALA A 292 -13.68 -37.61 -21.45
N THR A 293 -14.39 -36.75 -22.20
CA THR A 293 -13.98 -36.25 -23.52
C THR A 293 -12.87 -35.20 -23.46
N LEU A 294 -12.59 -34.62 -22.29
CA LEU A 294 -11.54 -33.62 -22.12
C LEU A 294 -10.20 -34.27 -21.75
N ASN A 295 -9.18 -34.05 -22.59
CA ASN A 295 -7.84 -34.55 -22.33
C ASN A 295 -7.01 -33.53 -21.53
N MET A 296 -6.25 -34.02 -20.55
CA MET A 296 -5.34 -33.18 -19.76
C MET A 296 -4.00 -32.98 -20.49
N ASN A 297 -3.63 -31.73 -20.70
CA ASN A 297 -2.32 -31.32 -21.18
C ASN A 297 -1.60 -30.44 -20.13
N VAL A 298 -0.32 -30.70 -19.90
CA VAL A 298 0.52 -29.98 -18.93
C VAL A 298 1.71 -29.38 -19.67
N GLU A 299 1.70 -28.06 -19.85
CA GLU A 299 2.80 -27.31 -20.43
C GLU A 299 3.70 -26.77 -19.32
N LYS A 300 5.02 -26.99 -19.44
CA LYS A 300 6.01 -26.47 -18.49
C LYS A 300 6.90 -25.46 -19.19
N LEU A 301 6.84 -24.20 -18.77
CA LEU A 301 7.78 -23.20 -19.25
C LEU A 301 9.18 -23.47 -18.71
N THR A 302 10.21 -23.02 -19.43
CA THR A 302 11.57 -23.00 -18.88
C THR A 302 11.69 -21.94 -17.78
N ARG A 303 12.63 -22.13 -16.83
CA ARG A 303 12.87 -21.19 -15.71
C ARG A 303 13.06 -19.75 -16.19
N LEU A 304 13.85 -19.56 -17.24
CA LEU A 304 14.12 -18.24 -17.81
C LEU A 304 12.88 -17.65 -18.49
N GLN A 305 12.13 -18.44 -19.26
CA GLN A 305 10.88 -17.98 -19.89
C GLN A 305 9.85 -17.54 -18.84
N ALA A 306 9.73 -18.27 -17.73
CA ALA A 306 8.81 -17.94 -16.65
C ALA A 306 9.20 -16.61 -15.94
N ALA A 307 10.49 -16.39 -15.72
CA ALA A 307 11.01 -15.22 -14.99
C ALA A 307 11.24 -13.98 -15.87
N ARG A 308 11.30 -14.11 -17.20
CA ARG A 308 11.76 -13.07 -18.15
C ARG A 308 11.15 -11.69 -17.89
N VAL A 309 9.83 -11.61 -17.75
CA VAL A 309 9.12 -10.33 -17.64
C VAL A 309 9.47 -9.65 -16.32
N ALA A 310 9.53 -10.42 -15.23
CA ALA A 310 9.86 -9.91 -13.92
C ALA A 310 11.31 -9.40 -13.86
N LEU A 311 12.25 -10.11 -14.50
CA LEU A 311 13.65 -9.66 -14.59
C LEU A 311 13.79 -8.39 -15.43
N VAL A 312 13.11 -8.28 -16.57
CA VAL A 312 13.11 -7.07 -17.40
C VAL A 312 12.55 -5.88 -16.61
N VAL A 313 11.43 -6.06 -15.91
CA VAL A 313 10.85 -4.99 -15.08
C VAL A 313 11.82 -4.58 -13.97
N ALA A 314 12.48 -5.51 -13.30
CA ALA A 314 13.46 -5.20 -12.25
C ALA A 314 14.64 -4.37 -12.79
N VAL A 315 15.20 -4.76 -13.94
CA VAL A 315 16.33 -4.05 -14.57
C VAL A 315 15.92 -2.65 -15.02
N VAL A 316 14.78 -2.52 -15.71
CA VAL A 316 14.28 -1.22 -16.20
C VAL A 316 13.96 -0.29 -15.03
N SER A 317 13.25 -0.78 -14.00
CA SER A 317 12.91 0.05 -12.85
C SER A 317 14.13 0.49 -12.04
N ALA A 318 15.13 -0.38 -11.87
CA ALA A 318 16.40 -0.01 -11.24
C ALA A 318 17.19 1.02 -12.08
N GLY A 319 17.24 0.85 -13.40
CA GLY A 319 17.90 1.78 -14.32
C GLY A 319 17.25 3.16 -14.33
N VAL A 320 15.91 3.22 -14.32
CA VAL A 320 15.18 4.49 -14.21
C VAL A 320 15.39 5.11 -12.82
N ALA A 321 15.40 4.32 -11.74
CA ALA A 321 15.65 4.85 -10.39
C ALA A 321 17.04 5.52 -10.29
N TYR A 322 18.05 4.94 -10.95
CA TYR A 322 19.40 5.51 -11.02
C TYR A 322 19.43 6.87 -11.72
N TYR A 323 18.60 7.07 -12.75
CA TYR A 323 18.53 8.36 -13.45
C TYR A 323 17.86 9.46 -12.62
N PHE A 324 17.00 9.11 -11.66
CA PHE A 324 16.23 10.04 -10.82
C PHE A 324 16.74 10.11 -9.37
N LEU A 325 18.04 9.90 -9.12
CA LEU A 325 18.62 9.86 -7.77
C LEU A 325 18.28 11.10 -6.90
N ASP A 326 18.14 12.27 -7.52
CA ASP A 326 17.80 13.51 -6.83
C ASP A 326 16.33 13.57 -6.34
N HIS A 327 15.49 12.63 -6.76
CA HIS A 327 14.06 12.58 -6.44
C HIS A 327 13.76 11.38 -5.54
N ILE A 328 14.00 11.53 -4.23
CA ILE A 328 13.93 10.43 -3.25
C ILE A 328 12.61 9.63 -3.29
N TRP A 329 11.48 10.28 -3.61
CA TRP A 329 10.18 9.63 -3.73
C TRP A 329 10.07 8.73 -4.98
N VAL A 330 10.63 9.17 -6.11
CA VAL A 330 10.66 8.41 -7.37
C VAL A 330 11.57 7.20 -7.21
N VAL A 331 12.75 7.41 -6.60
CA VAL A 331 13.69 6.34 -6.27
C VAL A 331 13.04 5.32 -5.34
N GLY A 332 12.34 5.77 -4.29
CA GLY A 332 11.64 4.89 -3.36
C GLY A 332 10.57 4.02 -4.03
N LEU A 333 9.74 4.62 -4.90
CA LEU A 333 8.69 3.89 -5.62
C LEU A 333 9.28 2.86 -6.60
N LEU A 334 10.27 3.26 -7.39
CA LEU A 334 10.93 2.37 -8.35
C LEU A 334 11.76 1.28 -7.68
N GLY A 335 12.35 1.57 -6.51
CA GLY A 335 13.02 0.58 -5.67
C GLY A 335 12.05 -0.48 -5.16
N LEU A 336 10.86 -0.10 -4.70
CA LEU A 336 9.82 -1.05 -4.29
C LEU A 336 9.33 -1.91 -5.48
N LEU A 337 9.15 -1.31 -6.65
CA LEU A 337 8.79 -2.04 -7.88
C LEU A 337 9.89 -3.03 -8.27
N SER A 338 11.15 -2.62 -8.21
CA SER A 338 12.32 -3.47 -8.49
C SER A 338 12.37 -4.67 -7.55
N LEU A 339 12.19 -4.45 -6.24
CA LEU A 339 12.18 -5.50 -5.23
C LEU A 339 11.02 -6.48 -5.42
N TYR A 340 9.84 -5.98 -5.77
CA TYR A 340 8.70 -6.83 -6.09
C TYR A 340 8.95 -7.70 -7.32
N ALA A 341 9.45 -7.07 -8.40
CA ALA A 341 9.77 -7.77 -9.64
C ALA A 341 10.88 -8.82 -9.41
N LEU A 342 11.90 -8.51 -8.61
CA LEU A 342 12.95 -9.46 -8.23
C LEU A 342 12.37 -10.65 -7.44
N LYS A 343 11.52 -10.40 -6.44
CA LYS A 343 10.83 -11.46 -5.69
C LYS A 343 10.05 -12.40 -6.62
N VAL A 344 9.28 -11.84 -7.57
CA VAL A 344 8.52 -12.63 -8.55
C VAL A 344 9.47 -13.41 -9.47
N GLY A 345 10.53 -12.77 -9.96
CA GLY A 345 11.54 -13.37 -10.82
C GLY A 345 12.23 -14.56 -10.15
N VAL A 346 12.72 -14.38 -8.93
CA VAL A 346 13.36 -15.44 -8.14
C VAL A 346 12.40 -16.60 -7.90
N ALA A 347 11.14 -16.33 -7.51
CA ALA A 347 10.15 -17.38 -7.33
C ALA A 347 9.97 -18.23 -8.61
N ARG A 348 9.83 -17.56 -9.77
CA ARG A 348 9.65 -18.22 -11.07
C ARG A 348 10.92 -18.90 -11.61
N LEU A 349 12.11 -18.48 -11.17
CA LEU A 349 13.37 -19.15 -11.48
C LEU A 349 13.52 -20.46 -10.69
N ILE A 350 13.11 -20.45 -9.42
CA ILE A 350 13.16 -21.63 -8.54
C ILE A 350 12.12 -22.68 -9.00
N ASP A 351 10.91 -22.22 -9.28
CA ASP A 351 9.78 -23.08 -9.65
C ASP A 351 9.13 -22.53 -10.93
N PRO A 352 9.42 -23.04 -12.13
CA PRO A 352 8.91 -22.47 -13.38
C PRO A 352 7.38 -22.58 -13.49
N THR A 353 6.77 -21.70 -14.28
CA THR A 353 5.31 -21.71 -14.49
C THR A 353 4.89 -22.99 -15.20
N ILE A 354 3.88 -23.66 -14.64
CA ILE A 354 3.22 -24.84 -15.21
C ILE A 354 1.79 -24.44 -15.57
N THR A 355 1.34 -24.74 -16.78
CA THR A 355 -0.04 -24.51 -17.22
C THR A 355 -0.71 -25.85 -17.46
N THR A 356 -1.84 -26.08 -16.80
CA THR A 356 -2.67 -27.27 -16.98
C THR A 356 -3.92 -26.87 -17.77
N THR A 357 -4.14 -27.54 -18.89
CA THR A 357 -5.31 -27.32 -19.75
C THR A 357 -6.07 -28.63 -19.93
N PHE A 358 -7.39 -28.60 -19.83
CA PHE A 358 -8.29 -29.67 -20.24
C PHE A 358 -9.04 -29.19 -21.48
N SER A 359 -8.96 -29.91 -22.60
CA SER A 359 -9.67 -29.58 -23.85
C SER A 359 -9.96 -30.83 -24.68
N GLY A 360 -11.01 -30.77 -25.50
CA GLY A 360 -11.40 -31.87 -26.40
C GLY A 360 -10.39 -32.08 -27.55
N ASP A 361 -9.66 -31.04 -27.94
CA ASP A 361 -8.60 -31.14 -28.95
C ASP A 361 -7.24 -31.42 -28.32
N ALA A 362 -6.47 -32.31 -28.96
CA ALA A 362 -5.04 -32.42 -28.74
C ALA A 362 -4.41 -31.09 -29.16
N VAL A 363 -4.13 -30.22 -28.19
CA VAL A 363 -3.33 -29.01 -28.42
C VAL A 363 -1.98 -29.49 -28.92
N ALA A 364 -1.76 -29.37 -30.24
CA ALA A 364 -0.49 -29.67 -30.88
C ALA A 364 0.59 -28.95 -30.09
N SER A 365 1.44 -29.73 -29.42
CA SER A 365 2.65 -29.25 -28.79
C SER A 365 3.43 -28.51 -29.86
N LYS A 366 3.42 -27.18 -29.82
CA LYS A 366 4.41 -26.38 -30.54
C LYS A 366 5.75 -26.72 -29.90
N LEU A 367 6.37 -27.78 -30.41
CA LEU A 367 7.81 -27.96 -30.40
C LEU A 367 8.39 -26.68 -30.98
N VAL A 368 8.78 -25.77 -30.10
CA VAL A 368 9.68 -24.68 -30.43
C VAL A 368 11.02 -25.35 -30.70
N VAL A 369 11.21 -25.76 -31.95
CA VAL A 369 12.53 -26.03 -32.51
C VAL A 369 13.20 -24.66 -32.62
N ASN A 370 13.97 -24.29 -31.61
CA ASN A 370 14.91 -23.18 -31.73
C ASN A 370 16.21 -23.74 -32.31
N GLY A 371 16.47 -23.38 -33.57
CA GLY A 371 17.83 -23.29 -34.10
C GLY A 371 18.53 -22.03 -33.61
#